data_AF-A0A932LEW7-F1
#
_entry.id   AF-A0A932LEW7-F1
#
_cell.length_a   1.000
_cell.length_b   1.000
_cell.length_c   1.000
_cell.angle_alpha   90.00
_cell.angle_beta   90.00
_cell.angle_gamma   90.00
#
_symmetry.space_group_name_H-M   'P 1'
#
loop_
_entity.id
_entity.type
_entity.pdbx_description
1 polymer ?
#
loop_
_entity_poly.entity_id
_entity_poly.type
_entity_poly.pdbx_seq_one_letter_code
_entity_poly.pdbx_strand_id
1 'polypeptide(L)' 'MFAVFGIGPMELIILSAVAVAIVAFLLGRGKSQVESDNPKLTPCPDCRRMVSRLAPTCPGCGRPLQ' A
#
# COMPACT_ATOMS: atom_id res chain seq x y z
N MET A 1 27.20 26.67 6.07
CA MET A 1 28.20 26.20 5.08
C MET A 1 28.14 24.68 5.12
N PHE A 2 27.33 24.10 4.23
CA PHE A 2 26.85 22.73 4.33
C PHE A 2 27.99 21.74 4.06
N ALA A 3 28.20 20.82 5.00
CA ALA A 3 29.16 19.72 4.91
C ALA A 3 28.67 18.68 3.87
N VAL A 4 28.98 18.90 2.59
CA VAL A 4 28.68 17.95 1.50
C VAL A 4 29.96 17.37 0.89
N PHE A 5 31.11 17.52 1.55
CA PHE A 5 32.44 17.12 1.05
C PHE A 5 32.87 15.68 1.40
N GLY A 6 31.93 14.75 1.61
CA GLY A 6 32.27 13.36 2.01
C GLY A 6 31.39 12.25 1.45
N ILE A 7 30.39 12.58 0.63
CA ILE A 7 29.48 11.58 0.06
C ILE A 7 30.07 11.18 -1.30
N GLY A 8 30.91 10.15 -1.30
CA GLY A 8 31.43 9.57 -2.55
C GLY A 8 30.28 9.07 -3.44
N PRO A 9 30.52 8.83 -4.75
CA PRO A 9 29.47 8.43 -5.68
C PRO A 9 28.73 7.14 -5.25
N MET A 10 29.39 6.29 -4.47
CA MET A 10 28.80 5.06 -3.91
C MET A 10 27.69 5.35 -2.89
N GLU A 11 27.86 6.34 -2.02
CA GLU A 11 26.89 6.66 -0.97
C GLU A 11 25.60 7.24 -1.57
N LEU A 12 25.72 8.01 -2.66
CA LEU A 12 24.57 8.55 -3.39
C LEU A 12 23.73 7.44 -4.03
N ILE A 13 24.38 6.39 -4.54
CA ILE A 13 23.73 5.21 -5.11
C ILE A 13 22.98 4.43 -4.03
N ILE A 14 23.60 4.24 -2.85
CA ILE A 14 22.97 3.55 -1.73
C ILE A 14 21.73 4.32 -1.26
N LEU A 15 21.83 5.64 -1.05
CA LEU A 15 20.71 6.47 -0.61
C LEU A 15 19.54 6.47 -1.60
N SER A 16 19.83 6.57 -2.90
CA SER A 16 18.80 6.53 -3.94
C SER A 16 18.14 5.15 -4.04
N ALA A 17 18.89 4.06 -3.95
CA ALA A 17 18.36 2.70 -3.95
C ALA A 17 17.45 2.44 -2.74
N VAL A 18 17.85 2.88 -1.55
CA VAL A 18 17.04 2.76 -0.33
C VAL A 18 15.76 3.57 -0.45
N ALA A 19 15.83 4.80 -0.96
CA ALA A 19 14.65 5.64 -1.19
C ALA A 19 13.67 4.97 -2.16
N VAL A 20 14.15 4.42 -3.28
CA VAL A 20 13.31 3.69 -4.26
C VAL A 20 12.70 2.44 -3.63
N ALA A 21 13.46 1.67 -2.85
CA ALA A 21 12.95 0.48 -2.17
C ALA A 21 11.84 0.83 -1.16
N ILE A 22 12.01 1.90 -0.38
CA ILE A 22 10.98 2.38 0.57
C ILE A 22 9.73 2.82 -0.19
N VAL A 23 9.87 3.61 -1.26
CA VAL A 23 8.73 4.06 -2.08
C VAL A 23 8.02 2.87 -2.72
N ALA A 24 8.76 1.92 -3.30
CA ALA A 24 8.21 0.71 -3.90
C ALA A 24 7.50 -0.16 -2.86
N PHE A 25 8.03 -0.25 -1.64
CA PHE A 25 7.43 -1.00 -0.55
C PHE A 25 6.15 -0.32 -0.02
N LEU A 26 6.16 1.00 0.16
CA LEU A 26 4.99 1.77 0.58
C LEU A 26 3.88 1.73 -0.46
N LEU A 27 4.22 1.84 -1.76
CA LEU A 27 3.26 1.73 -2.86
C LEU A 27 2.80 0.28 -3.09
N GLY A 28 3.69 -0.70 -2.92
CA GLY A 28 3.43 -2.12 -3.12
C GLY A 28 2.56 -2.74 -2.01
N ARG A 29 2.70 -2.27 -0.76
CA ARG A 29 1.89 -2.71 0.39
C ARG A 29 0.39 -2.37 0.24
N GLY A 30 0.03 -1.38 -0.57
CA GLY A 30 -1.37 -1.04 -0.87
C GLY A 30 -2.06 -1.99 -1.86
N LYS A 31 -1.30 -2.86 -2.52
CA LYS A 31 -1.79 -3.92 -3.41
C LYS A 31 -1.55 -5.29 -2.76
N SER A 32 -1.96 -5.47 -1.51
CA SER A 32 -2.44 -6.79 -1.09
C SER A 32 -3.71 -7.07 -1.89
N GLN A 33 -3.50 -7.59 -3.09
CA GLN A 33 -4.52 -8.32 -3.82
C GLN A 33 -4.90 -9.50 -2.93
N VAL A 34 -5.92 -9.29 -2.10
CA VAL A 34 -6.72 -10.38 -1.58
C VAL A 34 -7.54 -10.88 -2.77
N GLU A 35 -6.86 -11.44 -3.76
CA GLU A 35 -7.44 -12.41 -4.67
C GLU A 35 -7.55 -13.72 -3.88
N SER A 36 -8.35 -13.66 -2.81
CA SER A 36 -9.01 -14.86 -2.32
C SER A 36 -10.10 -15.09 -3.33
N ASP A 37 -9.91 -16.12 -4.14
CA ASP A 37 -10.89 -16.76 -5.04
C ASP A 37 -12.09 -17.31 -4.24
N ASN A 38 -12.65 -16.48 -3.35
CA ASN A 38 -13.79 -16.78 -2.53
C ASN A 38 -14.89 -15.82 -3.01
N PRO A 39 -15.84 -16.29 -3.84
CA PRO A 39 -16.83 -15.43 -4.53
C PRO A 39 -17.74 -14.64 -3.58
N LYS A 40 -17.62 -14.89 -2.27
CA LYS A 40 -18.33 -14.22 -1.19
C LYS A 40 -17.68 -12.93 -0.72
N LEU A 41 -16.45 -12.58 -1.10
CA LEU A 41 -15.82 -11.32 -0.68
C LEU A 41 -15.69 -10.35 -1.87
N THR A 42 -16.13 -9.11 -1.67
CA THR A 42 -15.98 -8.00 -2.62
C THR A 42 -15.16 -6.87 -2.00
N PRO A 43 -14.40 -6.12 -2.80
CA PRO A 43 -13.73 -4.92 -2.32
C PRO A 43 -14.77 -3.81 -2.07
N CYS A 44 -14.68 -3.15 -0.91
CA CYS A 44 -15.49 -1.98 -0.62
C CYS A 44 -15.08 -0.79 -1.53
N PRO A 45 -16.03 -0.06 -2.15
CA PRO A 45 -15.72 1.03 -3.08
C PRO A 45 -14.96 2.21 -2.45
N ASP A 46 -15.10 2.45 -1.14
CA ASP A 46 -14.48 3.61 -0.48
C ASP A 46 -13.14 3.27 0.19
N CYS A 47 -13.14 2.24 1.02
CA CYS A 47 -11.95 1.89 1.82
C CYS A 47 -11.11 0.78 1.21
N ARG A 48 -11.56 0.18 0.09
CA ARG A 48 -10.93 -0.97 -0.59
C ARG A 48 -10.62 -2.18 0.31
N ARG A 49 -11.17 -2.23 1.53
CA ARG A 49 -11.12 -3.43 2.37
C ARG A 49 -12.01 -4.51 1.77
N MET A 50 -11.56 -5.75 1.90
CA MET A 50 -12.37 -6.91 1.54
C MET A 50 -13.49 -7.09 2.56
N VAL A 51 -14.70 -7.21 2.04
CA VAL A 51 -15.93 -7.33 2.83
C VAL A 51 -16.80 -8.41 2.21
N SER A 52 -17.57 -9.12 3.02
CA SER A 52 -18.48 -10.13 2.49
C SER A 52 -19.58 -9.46 1.65
N ARG A 53 -19.93 -10.02 0.48
CA ARG A 53 -21.07 -9.60 -0.37
C ARG A 53 -22.40 -9.58 0.38
N LEU A 54 -22.52 -10.40 1.42
CA LEU A 54 -23.72 -10.54 2.24
C LEU A 54 -23.74 -9.55 3.42
N ALA A 55 -22.65 -8.81 3.65
CA ALA A 55 -22.61 -7.84 4.73
C ALA A 55 -23.44 -6.61 4.34
N PRO A 56 -24.43 -6.19 5.15
CA PRO A 56 -25.24 -5.00 4.85
C PRO A 56 -24.42 -3.71 4.90
N THR A 57 -23.29 -3.73 5.61
CA THR A 57 -22.45 -2.56 5.86
C THR A 57 -20.98 -2.96 5.91
N CYS A 58 -20.08 -2.14 5.37
CA CYS A 58 -18.64 -2.31 5.49
C CYS A 58 -18.20 -2.07 6.95
N PRO A 59 -17.59 -3.05 7.65
CA PRO A 59 -17.09 -2.85 9.01
C PRO A 59 -15.87 -1.92 9.09
N GLY A 60 -15.26 -1.58 7.95
CA GLY A 60 -14.10 -0.71 7.88
C GLY A 60 -14.44 0.78 7.85
N CYS A 61 -15.43 1.16 7.04
CA CYS A 61 -15.82 2.56 6.85
C CYS A 61 -17.27 2.87 7.22
N GLY A 62 -18.06 1.87 7.61
CA GLY A 62 -19.46 2.04 7.98
C GLY A 62 -20.41 2.31 6.80
N ARG A 63 -19.94 2.20 5.55
CA ARG A 63 -20.80 2.43 4.38
C ARG A 63 -21.70 1.23 4.10
N PRO A 64 -23.00 1.41 3.79
CA PRO A 64 -23.87 0.32 3.39
C PRO A 64 -23.42 -0.30 2.06
N LEU A 65 -23.47 -1.62 1.98
CA LEU A 65 -23.16 -2.43 0.81
C LEU A 65 -24.46 -3.12 0.42
N GLN A 66 -25.26 -2.44 -0.40
CA GLN A 66 -26.55 -2.92 -0.91
C GLN A 66 -26.47 -3.11 -2.42
#